data_AF-A0A812Q4X1-F1
#
_entry.id   AF-A0A812Q4X1-F1
#
_cell.length_a   1.000
_cell.length_b   1.000
_cell.length_c   1.000
_cell.angle_alpha   90.00
_cell.angle_beta   90.00
_cell.angle_gamma   90.00
#
_symmetry.space_group_name_H-M   'P 1'
#
loop_
_entity.id
_entity.type
_entity.pdbx_description
1 polymer ?
#
loop_
_entity_poly.entity_id
_entity_poly.type
_entity_poly.pdbx_seq_one_letter_code
_entity_poly.pdbx_strand_id
1 'polypeptide(L)'
;METLSRSRNHLIGVYHHRSDEWKQRQRKQRASIRLREDSTAWLLLELDSTWWQLRAAFDKYLTQARSYALAFSDVKLVQSYISCSLQFLDLRAGYGVFQKVEALHEEALQEAWSAMIPLAGLLVSKVLDTRAMTKLSEEDADTALVLLTSESCGRFEALVNQSFDEGLSGQTARQMSILFKELGLLRRAFQAKGAEKLQDPEAYEQLLDRAREAFEERLAVRRVLAERMRPQLCGNRSAKRISDGGTK
;
A
#
# COMPACT_ATOMS: atom_id res chain seq x y z
N MET A 1 12.10 -14.61 2.77
CA MET A 1 10.84 -14.09 2.19
C MET A 1 9.82 -13.69 3.25
N GLU A 2 9.61 -14.50 4.29
CA GLU A 2 8.61 -14.22 5.35
C GLU A 2 8.83 -12.89 6.10
N THR A 3 10.07 -12.60 6.51
CA THR A 3 10.43 -11.34 7.19
C THR A 3 10.10 -10.11 6.34
N LEU A 4 10.35 -10.20 5.03
CA LEU A 4 10.04 -9.13 4.07
C LEU A 4 8.52 -8.97 3.88
N SER A 5 7.74 -10.05 3.85
CA SER A 5 6.26 -9.98 3.75
C SER A 5 5.61 -9.47 5.03
N ARG A 6 6.09 -9.86 6.22
CA ARG A 6 5.62 -9.29 7.49
C ARG A 6 5.92 -7.79 7.58
N SER A 7 7.15 -7.40 7.25
CA SER A 7 7.53 -5.97 7.23
C SER A 7 6.67 -5.16 6.26
N ARG A 8 6.35 -5.71 5.09
CA ARG A 8 5.45 -5.09 4.11
C ARG A 8 4.00 -5.04 4.60
N ASN A 9 3.49 -6.11 5.21
CA ASN A 9 2.13 -6.12 5.77
C ASN A 9 1.95 -5.06 6.86
N HIS A 10 3.00 -4.78 7.64
CA HIS A 10 2.98 -3.71 8.63
C HIS A 10 2.87 -2.30 8.05
N LEU A 11 3.14 -2.11 6.76
CA LEU A 11 2.97 -0.84 6.04
C LEU A 11 1.54 -0.67 5.51
N ILE A 12 0.73 -1.73 5.45
CA ILE A 12 -0.66 -1.66 5.01
C ILE A 12 -1.52 -1.04 6.12
N GLY A 13 -2.31 -0.02 5.78
CA GLY A 13 -3.16 0.72 6.71
C GLY A 13 -2.42 1.72 7.61
N VAL A 14 -1.11 1.91 7.41
CA VAL A 14 -0.32 2.85 8.21
C VAL A 14 0.03 4.07 7.38
N TYR A 15 -0.64 5.18 7.66
CA TYR A 15 -0.27 6.49 7.13
C TYR A 15 0.81 7.10 8.03
N HIS A 16 2.05 7.14 7.52
CA HIS A 16 3.24 7.56 8.26
C HIS A 16 3.46 9.08 8.27
N HIS A 17 2.67 9.86 7.54
CA HIS A 17 2.95 11.29 7.40
C HIS A 17 2.75 12.03 8.73
N ARG A 18 3.85 12.56 9.29
CA ARG A 18 3.98 13.67 10.26
C ARG A 18 2.69 13.96 11.06
N SER A 19 2.26 13.01 11.90
CA SER A 19 1.09 13.16 12.79
C SER A 19 1.13 14.48 13.56
N ASP A 20 2.33 14.90 13.99
CA ASP A 20 2.52 16.15 14.73
C ASP A 20 2.46 17.39 13.85
N GLU A 21 2.94 17.33 12.60
CA GLU A 21 2.81 18.47 11.69
C GLU A 21 1.43 18.61 11.08
N TRP A 22 0.72 17.49 10.86
CA TRP A 22 -0.70 17.50 10.50
C TRP A 22 -1.56 17.99 11.67
N LYS A 23 -1.25 17.62 12.92
CA LYS A 23 -1.90 18.20 14.12
C LYS A 23 -1.58 19.69 14.29
N GLN A 24 -0.33 20.11 14.07
CA GLN A 24 0.05 21.52 14.11
C GLN A 24 -0.60 22.32 12.96
N ARG A 25 -0.79 21.72 11.78
CA ARG A 25 -1.47 22.33 10.64
C ARG A 25 -2.98 22.33 10.77
N GLN A 26 -3.61 21.29 11.28
CA GLN A 26 -5.02 21.28 11.65
C GLN A 26 -5.31 22.41 12.65
N ARG A 27 -4.40 22.67 13.59
CA ARG A 27 -4.50 23.84 14.48
C ARG A 27 -4.36 25.18 13.77
N LYS A 28 -3.59 25.28 12.67
CA LYS A 28 -3.42 26.51 11.87
C LYS A 28 -4.49 26.71 10.78
N GLN A 29 -5.02 25.64 10.17
CA GLN A 29 -6.05 25.64 9.13
C GLN A 29 -7.49 25.70 9.69
N ARG A 30 -7.74 25.19 10.92
CA ARG A 30 -9.03 25.39 11.61
C ARG A 30 -9.39 26.85 11.84
N ALA A 31 -8.42 27.76 11.72
CA ALA A 31 -8.65 29.20 11.76
C ALA A 31 -9.15 29.80 10.43
N SER A 32 -9.07 29.09 9.29
CA SER A 32 -9.37 29.66 7.96
C SER A 32 -10.16 28.79 6.98
N ILE A 33 -10.33 27.48 7.18
CA ILE A 33 -11.04 26.62 6.19
C ILE A 33 -11.97 25.65 6.91
N ARG A 34 -13.28 25.86 6.81
CA ARG A 34 -14.30 25.10 7.58
C ARG A 34 -15.24 24.22 6.74
N LEU A 35 -14.96 23.93 5.47
CA LEU A 35 -15.92 23.24 4.60
C LEU A 35 -15.36 22.08 3.75
N ARG A 36 -14.05 21.81 3.75
CA ARG A 36 -13.43 20.76 2.91
C ARG A 36 -12.93 19.54 3.71
N GLU A 37 -12.70 19.69 5.02
CA GLU A 37 -12.09 18.68 5.91
C GLU A 37 -12.93 17.40 6.07
N ASP A 38 -14.25 17.44 5.87
CA ASP A 38 -15.12 16.28 6.17
C ASP A 38 -15.02 15.16 5.12
N SER A 39 -14.77 15.48 3.86
CA SER A 39 -14.80 14.48 2.78
C SER A 39 -13.52 13.63 2.69
N THR A 40 -12.35 14.24 2.89
CA THR A 40 -11.06 13.54 2.87
C THR A 40 -10.89 12.69 4.13
N ALA A 41 -11.28 13.20 5.29
CA ALA A 41 -11.21 12.43 6.54
C ALA A 41 -12.10 11.18 6.50
N TRP A 42 -13.35 11.33 6.03
CA TRP A 42 -14.25 10.18 5.86
C TRP A 42 -13.70 9.17 4.85
N LEU A 43 -13.18 9.64 3.71
CA LEU A 43 -12.54 8.77 2.72
C LEU A 43 -11.37 7.97 3.32
N LEU A 44 -10.51 8.61 4.12
CA LEU A 44 -9.40 7.92 4.78
C LEU A 44 -9.89 6.87 5.77
N LEU A 45 -10.93 7.15 6.55
CA LEU A 45 -11.54 6.18 7.47
C LEU A 45 -12.13 4.98 6.71
N GLU A 46 -12.80 5.24 5.60
CA GLU A 46 -13.37 4.20 4.74
C GLU A 46 -12.29 3.28 4.15
N LEU A 47 -11.19 3.86 3.67
CA LEU A 47 -10.05 3.09 3.17
C LEU A 47 -9.37 2.32 4.31
N ASP A 48 -9.15 2.97 5.46
CA ASP A 48 -8.50 2.38 6.63
C ASP A 48 -9.24 1.13 7.12
N SER A 49 -10.57 1.18 7.19
CA SER A 49 -11.39 0.02 7.57
C SER A 49 -11.13 -1.21 6.69
N THR A 50 -10.93 -1.01 5.38
CA THR A 50 -10.66 -2.09 4.42
C THR A 50 -9.19 -2.53 4.49
N TRP A 51 -8.27 -1.59 4.72
CA TRP A 51 -6.85 -1.91 4.95
C TRP A 51 -6.64 -2.82 6.15
N TRP A 52 -7.30 -2.54 7.27
CA TRP A 52 -7.20 -3.38 8.47
C TRP A 52 -7.72 -4.80 8.25
N GLN A 53 -8.83 -4.94 7.51
CA GLN A 53 -9.38 -6.26 7.18
C GLN A 53 -8.42 -7.05 6.28
N LEU A 54 -7.87 -6.41 5.24
CA LEU A 54 -6.85 -7.03 4.37
C LEU A 54 -5.63 -7.48 5.15
N ARG A 55 -5.12 -6.61 6.02
CA ARG A 55 -3.96 -6.89 6.86
C ARG A 55 -4.23 -8.06 7.82
N ALA A 56 -5.40 -8.09 8.45
CA ALA A 56 -5.80 -9.16 9.36
C ALA A 56 -5.88 -10.52 8.65
N ALA A 57 -6.50 -10.56 7.46
CA ALA A 57 -6.55 -11.77 6.64
C ALA A 57 -5.14 -12.27 6.28
N PHE A 58 -4.25 -11.34 5.89
CA PHE A 58 -2.88 -11.70 5.55
C PHE A 58 -2.03 -12.10 6.76
N ASP A 59 -2.18 -11.44 7.92
CA ASP A 59 -1.48 -11.80 9.16
C ASP A 59 -1.88 -13.21 9.65
N LYS A 60 -3.16 -13.58 9.49
CA LYS A 60 -3.65 -14.94 9.77
C LYS A 60 -2.93 -15.97 8.89
N TYR A 61 -2.84 -15.72 7.58
CA TYR A 61 -2.07 -16.57 6.67
C TYR A 61 -0.59 -16.66 7.02
N LEU A 62 0.07 -15.53 7.24
CA LEU A 62 1.51 -15.48 7.54
C LEU A 62 1.86 -16.23 8.84
N THR A 63 0.92 -16.33 9.77
CA THR A 63 1.09 -17.14 10.98
C THR A 63 1.16 -18.62 10.63
N GLN A 64 0.29 -19.12 9.75
CA GLN A 64 0.30 -20.53 9.34
C GLN A 64 1.45 -20.85 8.38
N ALA A 65 1.78 -19.93 7.47
CA ALA A 65 2.95 -20.07 6.60
C ALA A 65 4.26 -20.19 7.41
N ARG A 66 4.36 -19.49 8.54
CA ARG A 66 5.51 -19.62 9.46
C ARG A 66 5.55 -21.00 10.10
N SER A 67 4.43 -21.49 10.63
CA SER A 67 4.34 -22.83 11.21
C SER A 67 4.76 -23.90 10.21
N TYR A 68 4.31 -23.78 8.96
CA TYR A 68 4.71 -24.64 7.86
C TYR A 68 6.20 -24.56 7.54
N ALA A 69 6.77 -23.34 7.45
CA ALA A 69 8.20 -23.17 7.21
C ALA A 69 9.06 -23.77 8.34
N LEU A 70 8.64 -23.65 9.60
CA LEU A 70 9.32 -24.26 10.74
C LEU A 70 9.26 -25.79 10.67
N ALA A 71 8.09 -26.37 10.43
CA ALA A 71 7.92 -27.82 10.27
C ALA A 71 8.70 -28.37 9.06
N PHE A 72 8.81 -27.59 7.98
CA PHE A 72 9.63 -27.96 6.82
C PHE A 72 11.13 -27.84 7.13
N SER A 73 11.56 -26.86 7.94
CA SER A 73 12.98 -26.70 8.31
C SER A 73 13.52 -27.85 9.18
N ASP A 74 12.63 -28.68 9.74
CA ASP A 74 12.95 -29.95 10.36
C ASP A 74 13.30 -31.07 9.35
N VAL A 75 13.67 -30.74 8.11
CA VAL A 75 14.43 -31.61 7.17
C VAL A 75 15.65 -32.28 7.83
N LYS A 76 16.12 -31.73 8.96
CA LYS A 76 17.07 -32.40 9.88
C LYS A 76 16.62 -33.79 10.33
N LEU A 77 15.32 -34.10 10.38
CA LEU A 77 14.80 -35.43 10.70
C LEU A 77 15.22 -36.46 9.66
N VAL A 78 15.14 -36.13 8.38
CA VAL A 78 15.59 -37.01 7.29
C VAL A 78 17.10 -37.17 7.35
N GLN A 79 17.84 -36.07 7.53
CA GLN A 79 19.30 -36.12 7.66
C GLN A 79 19.74 -36.97 8.85
N SER A 80 19.05 -36.85 9.99
CA SER A 80 19.33 -37.59 11.23
C SER A 80 18.96 -39.06 11.11
N TYR A 81 17.90 -39.39 10.36
CA TYR A 81 17.57 -40.77 10.03
C TYR A 81 18.65 -41.39 9.13
N ILE A 82 19.13 -40.66 8.11
CA ILE A 82 20.23 -41.11 7.23
C ILE A 82 21.53 -41.30 8.01
N SER A 83 21.81 -40.45 9.01
CA SER A 83 22.98 -40.61 9.89
C SER A 83 22.79 -41.63 11.02
N CYS A 84 21.71 -42.41 10.99
CA CYS A 84 21.35 -43.41 12.01
C CYS A 84 21.23 -42.85 13.45
N SER A 85 21.01 -41.54 13.60
CA SER A 85 20.86 -40.88 14.90
C SER A 85 19.40 -40.75 15.34
N LEU A 86 18.44 -41.09 14.48
CA LEU A 86 17.01 -41.16 14.76
C LEU A 86 16.42 -42.49 14.28
N GLN A 87 15.43 -43.01 15.00
CA GLN A 87 14.74 -44.24 14.60
C GLN A 87 13.67 -43.94 13.55
N PHE A 88 13.27 -44.96 12.79
CA PHE A 88 12.18 -44.82 11.81
C PHE A 88 10.87 -44.35 12.45
N LEU A 89 10.59 -44.75 13.71
CA LEU A 89 9.41 -44.31 14.45
C LEU A 89 9.40 -42.79 14.66
N ASP A 90 10.56 -42.19 14.95
CA ASP A 90 10.69 -40.75 15.12
C ASP A 90 10.51 -40.01 13.80
N LEU A 91 11.08 -40.54 12.71
CA LEU A 91 10.88 -40.01 11.37
C LEU A 91 9.40 -40.05 10.96
N ARG A 92 8.71 -41.18 11.22
CA ARG A 92 7.28 -41.34 10.95
C ARG A 92 6.43 -40.37 11.76
N ALA A 93 6.75 -40.18 13.04
CA ALA A 93 6.06 -39.23 13.90
C ALA A 93 6.24 -37.80 13.38
N GLY A 94 7.47 -37.40 13.05
CA GLY A 94 7.77 -36.09 12.47
C GLY A 94 7.07 -35.85 11.13
N TYR A 95 7.05 -36.85 10.25
CA TYR A 95 6.32 -36.78 8.98
C TYR A 95 4.81 -36.61 9.21
N GLY A 96 4.23 -37.31 10.19
CA GLY A 96 2.82 -37.14 10.57
C GLY A 96 2.50 -35.73 11.11
N VAL A 97 3.43 -35.09 11.81
CA VAL A 97 3.31 -33.68 12.21
C VAL A 97 3.39 -32.77 10.98
N PHE A 98 4.35 -33.00 10.09
CA PHE A 98 4.50 -32.23 8.85
C PHE A 98 3.22 -32.27 8.00
N GLN A 99 2.64 -33.44 7.76
CA GLN A 99 1.39 -33.57 6.99
C GLN A 99 0.23 -32.78 7.59
N LYS A 100 0.12 -32.74 8.93
CA LYS A 100 -0.91 -31.93 9.61
C LYS A 100 -0.69 -30.44 9.40
N VAL A 101 0.56 -29.98 9.52
CA VAL A 101 0.89 -28.57 9.32
C VAL A 101 0.72 -28.17 7.85
N GLU A 102 1.04 -29.06 6.92
CA GLU A 102 0.80 -28.85 5.48
C GLU A 102 -0.69 -28.67 5.18
N ALA A 103 -1.55 -29.54 5.71
CA ALA A 103 -3.00 -29.41 5.53
C ALA A 103 -3.53 -28.08 6.10
N LEU A 104 -3.09 -27.69 7.30
CA LEU A 104 -3.46 -26.41 7.92
C LEU A 104 -2.96 -25.20 7.10
N HIS A 105 -1.77 -25.32 6.50
CA HIS A 105 -1.23 -24.27 5.64
C HIS A 105 -2.05 -24.12 4.35
N GLU A 106 -2.46 -25.23 3.74
CA GLU A 106 -3.31 -25.22 2.55
C GLU A 106 -4.69 -24.61 2.83
N GLU A 107 -5.31 -24.98 3.95
CA GLU A 107 -6.57 -24.39 4.41
C GLU A 107 -6.43 -22.88 4.64
N ALA A 108 -5.37 -22.45 5.32
CA ALA A 108 -5.11 -21.04 5.56
C ALA A 108 -4.82 -20.24 4.28
N LEU A 109 -4.18 -20.86 3.29
CA LEU A 109 -3.96 -20.27 1.98
C LEU A 109 -5.30 -20.08 1.23
N GLN A 110 -6.19 -21.08 1.28
CA GLN A 110 -7.55 -21.00 0.74
C GLN A 110 -8.39 -19.91 1.39
N GLU A 111 -8.40 -19.87 2.71
CA GLU A 111 -9.13 -18.85 3.46
C GLU A 111 -8.61 -17.44 3.18
N ALA A 112 -7.29 -17.27 3.12
CA ALA A 112 -6.71 -15.97 2.84
C ALA A 112 -7.04 -15.46 1.43
N TRP A 113 -7.04 -16.34 0.43
CA TRP A 113 -7.40 -15.95 -0.94
C TRP A 113 -8.88 -15.57 -1.06
N SER A 114 -9.78 -16.41 -0.53
CA SER A 114 -11.22 -16.15 -0.57
C SER A 114 -11.62 -14.89 0.21
N ALA A 115 -10.87 -14.53 1.26
CA ALA A 115 -11.07 -13.28 1.97
C ALA A 115 -10.43 -12.06 1.27
N MET A 116 -9.19 -12.18 0.80
CA MET A 116 -8.43 -11.03 0.32
C MET A 116 -8.82 -10.55 -1.07
N ILE A 117 -9.23 -11.43 -1.98
CA ILE A 117 -9.62 -11.02 -3.34
C ILE A 117 -10.85 -10.09 -3.30
N PRO A 118 -11.97 -10.44 -2.63
CA PRO A 118 -13.11 -9.54 -2.51
C PRO A 118 -12.78 -8.24 -1.77
N LEU A 119 -11.98 -8.29 -0.70
CA LEU A 119 -11.57 -7.11 0.05
C LEU A 119 -10.70 -6.16 -0.79
N ALA A 120 -9.79 -6.71 -1.60
CA ALA A 120 -8.98 -5.92 -2.51
C ALA A 120 -9.83 -5.31 -3.64
N GLY A 121 -10.81 -6.07 -4.16
CA GLY A 121 -11.80 -5.57 -5.11
C GLY A 121 -12.65 -4.44 -4.54
N LEU A 122 -13.08 -4.56 -3.29
CA LEU A 122 -13.80 -3.50 -2.58
C LEU A 122 -12.92 -2.27 -2.40
N LEU A 123 -11.67 -2.43 -1.99
CA LEU A 123 -10.72 -1.33 -1.84
C LEU A 123 -10.51 -0.58 -3.16
N VAL A 124 -10.26 -1.30 -4.26
CA VAL A 124 -10.08 -0.69 -5.59
C VAL A 124 -11.34 0.02 -6.04
N SER A 125 -12.51 -0.59 -5.82
CA SER A 125 -13.80 0.07 -6.10
C SER A 125 -13.97 1.35 -5.28
N LYS A 126 -13.70 1.32 -3.96
CA LYS A 126 -13.72 2.53 -3.13
C LYS A 126 -12.77 3.61 -3.69
N VAL A 127 -11.58 3.23 -4.13
CA VAL A 127 -10.59 4.17 -4.70
C VAL A 127 -11.10 4.81 -5.98
N LEU A 128 -11.63 4.02 -6.92
CA LEU A 128 -12.13 4.49 -8.21
C LEU A 128 -13.44 5.26 -8.08
N ASP A 129 -14.45 4.69 -7.41
CA ASP A 129 -15.80 5.22 -7.34
C ASP A 129 -15.85 6.54 -6.57
N THR A 130 -15.00 6.69 -5.56
CA THR A 130 -14.90 7.96 -4.80
C THR A 130 -13.89 8.94 -5.40
N ARG A 131 -13.18 8.55 -6.47
CA ARG A 131 -12.05 9.28 -7.06
C ARG A 131 -11.01 9.64 -6.01
N ALA A 132 -10.68 8.67 -5.15
CA ALA A 132 -9.83 8.85 -3.99
C ALA A 132 -8.46 9.40 -4.39
N MET A 133 -7.85 8.84 -5.45
CA MET A 133 -6.55 9.31 -5.92
C MET A 133 -6.58 10.78 -6.35
N THR A 134 -7.66 11.23 -6.98
CA THR A 134 -7.85 12.64 -7.33
C THR A 134 -7.91 13.50 -6.08
N LYS A 135 -8.84 13.20 -5.16
CA LYS A 135 -9.05 13.99 -3.93
C LYS A 135 -7.78 14.06 -3.07
N LEU A 136 -7.12 12.94 -2.86
CA LEU A 136 -5.88 12.89 -2.08
C LEU A 136 -4.74 13.66 -2.77
N SER A 137 -4.68 13.64 -4.11
CA SER A 137 -3.68 14.42 -4.85
C SER A 137 -3.95 15.92 -4.75
N GLU A 138 -5.22 16.35 -4.74
CA GLU A 138 -5.56 17.76 -4.51
C GLU A 138 -5.10 18.23 -3.13
N GLU A 139 -5.31 17.43 -2.09
CA GLU A 139 -4.83 17.74 -0.73
C GLU A 139 -3.30 17.80 -0.67
N ASP A 140 -2.61 16.91 -1.37
CA ASP A 140 -1.14 16.92 -1.49
C ASP A 140 -0.63 18.17 -2.23
N ALA A 141 -1.36 18.64 -3.25
CA ALA A 141 -1.06 19.86 -3.98
C ALA A 141 -1.30 21.12 -3.14
N ASP A 142 -2.42 21.18 -2.42
CA ASP A 142 -2.74 22.29 -1.52
C ASP A 142 -1.71 22.37 -0.38
N THR A 143 -1.29 21.21 0.13
CA THR A 143 -0.19 21.11 1.10
C THR A 143 1.13 21.63 0.53
N ALA A 144 1.47 21.28 -0.71
CA ALA A 144 2.66 21.76 -1.38
C ALA A 144 2.62 23.29 -1.60
N LEU A 145 1.48 23.86 -2.00
CA LEU A 145 1.34 25.30 -2.21
C LEU A 145 1.59 26.11 -0.92
N VAL A 146 1.21 25.56 0.24
CA VAL A 146 1.46 26.20 1.54
C VAL A 146 2.93 26.10 1.95
N LEU A 147 3.61 25.00 1.63
CA LEU A 147 4.99 24.76 2.04
C LEU A 147 6.03 25.38 1.11
N LEU A 148 5.70 25.47 -0.18
CA LEU A 148 6.62 25.96 -1.19
C LEU A 148 6.52 27.47 -1.36
N THR A 149 7.66 28.10 -1.55
CA THR A 149 7.76 29.55 -1.75
C THR A 149 8.20 29.87 -3.17
N SER A 150 8.12 31.14 -3.55
CA SER A 150 8.64 31.60 -4.86
C SER A 150 10.14 31.33 -5.05
N GLU A 151 10.89 31.13 -3.97
CA GLU A 151 12.31 30.73 -4.00
C GLU A 151 12.50 29.29 -4.46
N SER A 152 11.47 28.45 -4.30
CA SER A 152 11.46 27.03 -4.65
C SER A 152 11.40 26.76 -6.15
N CYS A 153 11.25 27.78 -6.99
CA CYS A 153 11.05 27.64 -8.45
C CYS A 153 12.18 26.91 -9.18
N GLY A 154 13.44 27.08 -8.76
CA GLY A 154 14.56 26.35 -9.34
C GLY A 154 14.52 24.83 -9.08
N ARG A 155 13.70 24.39 -8.11
CA ARG A 155 13.51 22.99 -7.72
C ARG A 155 12.03 22.58 -7.74
N PHE A 156 11.19 23.33 -8.46
CA PHE A 156 9.74 23.17 -8.42
C PHE A 156 9.29 21.74 -8.68
N GLU A 157 9.75 21.14 -9.77
CA GLU A 157 9.33 19.79 -10.17
C GLU A 157 9.71 18.74 -9.12
N ALA A 158 10.93 18.82 -8.59
CA ALA A 158 11.41 17.89 -7.57
C ALA A 158 10.59 18.00 -6.28
N LEU A 159 10.32 19.22 -5.81
CA LEU A 159 9.60 19.46 -4.55
C LEU A 159 8.10 19.14 -4.65
N VAL A 160 7.48 19.45 -5.79
CA VAL A 160 6.07 19.08 -6.04
C VAL A 160 5.91 17.57 -6.16
N ASN A 161 6.81 16.89 -6.89
CA ASN A 161 6.80 15.43 -6.96
C ASN A 161 7.02 14.79 -5.59
N GLN A 162 7.96 15.33 -4.81
CA GLN A 162 8.18 14.88 -3.44
C GLN A 162 6.89 15.01 -2.60
N SER A 163 6.15 16.13 -2.71
CA SER A 163 4.88 16.28 -1.99
C SER A 163 3.84 15.24 -2.41
N PHE A 164 3.68 14.96 -3.70
CA PHE A 164 2.76 13.92 -4.17
C PHE A 164 3.19 12.50 -3.80
N ASP A 165 4.49 12.25 -3.68
CA ASP A 165 5.00 10.95 -3.30
C ASP A 165 4.94 10.76 -1.78
N GLU A 166 5.29 11.75 -0.97
CA GLU A 166 5.24 11.64 0.49
C GLU A 166 3.83 11.86 1.07
N GLY A 167 2.96 12.55 0.33
CA GLY A 167 1.58 12.88 0.68
C GLY A 167 0.64 11.68 0.77
N LEU A 168 -0.65 11.97 1.00
CA LEU A 168 -1.69 10.96 1.16
C LEU A 168 -1.85 10.12 -0.11
N SER A 169 -1.87 10.75 -1.29
CA SER A 169 -2.03 10.03 -2.56
C SER A 169 -0.87 9.05 -2.82
N GLY A 170 0.36 9.49 -2.54
CA GLY A 170 1.55 8.66 -2.68
C GLY A 170 1.62 7.52 -1.67
N GLN A 171 1.16 7.76 -0.44
CA GLN A 171 1.04 6.69 0.57
C GLN A 171 -0.03 5.66 0.16
N THR A 172 -1.22 6.08 -0.25
CA THR A 172 -2.27 5.15 -0.71
C THR A 172 -1.79 4.34 -1.91
N ALA A 173 -1.13 4.97 -2.89
CA ALA A 173 -0.55 4.28 -4.04
C ALA A 173 0.52 3.24 -3.63
N ARG A 174 1.40 3.57 -2.66
CA ARG A 174 2.38 2.61 -2.13
C ARG A 174 1.71 1.45 -1.40
N GLN A 175 0.72 1.71 -0.56
CA GLN A 175 -0.01 0.68 0.16
C GLN A 175 -0.71 -0.28 -0.81
N MET A 176 -1.34 0.24 -1.86
CA MET A 176 -1.92 -0.56 -2.94
C MET A 176 -0.85 -1.39 -3.66
N SER A 177 0.29 -0.80 -4.02
CA SER A 177 1.40 -1.55 -4.64
C SER A 177 1.89 -2.69 -3.75
N ILE A 178 1.98 -2.48 -2.44
CA ILE A 178 2.35 -3.51 -1.47
C ILE A 178 1.30 -4.62 -1.45
N LEU A 179 0.00 -4.26 -1.35
CA LEU A 179 -1.10 -5.22 -1.38
C LEU A 179 -1.02 -6.13 -2.62
N PHE A 180 -0.86 -5.57 -3.82
CA PHE A 180 -0.78 -6.39 -5.04
C PHE A 180 0.45 -7.29 -5.09
N LYS A 181 1.57 -6.88 -4.48
CA LYS A 181 2.74 -7.75 -4.32
C LYS A 181 2.45 -8.92 -3.38
N GLU A 182 1.72 -8.70 -2.28
CA GLU A 182 1.33 -9.76 -1.35
C GLU A 182 0.27 -10.69 -1.97
N LEU A 183 -0.73 -10.17 -2.70
CA LEU A 183 -1.68 -11.00 -3.46
C LEU A 183 -0.97 -11.84 -4.52
N GLY A 184 0.02 -11.27 -5.21
CA GLY A 184 0.86 -12.03 -6.15
C GLY A 184 1.69 -13.12 -5.48
N LEU A 185 2.06 -12.97 -4.20
CA LEU A 185 2.71 -14.03 -3.42
C LEU A 185 1.72 -15.16 -3.10
N LEU A 186 0.48 -14.84 -2.70
CA LEU A 186 -0.56 -15.85 -2.49
C LEU A 186 -0.85 -16.61 -3.77
N ARG A 187 -1.03 -15.93 -4.90
CA ARG A 187 -1.27 -16.56 -6.21
C ARG A 187 -0.16 -17.55 -6.56
N ARG A 188 1.11 -17.17 -6.37
CA ARG A 188 2.25 -18.08 -6.62
C ARG A 188 2.24 -19.28 -5.69
N ALA A 189 1.88 -19.10 -4.42
CA ALA A 189 1.77 -20.21 -3.47
C ALA A 189 0.70 -21.23 -3.90
N PHE A 190 -0.43 -20.76 -4.44
CA PHE A 190 -1.44 -21.64 -5.06
C PHE A 190 -0.92 -22.37 -6.29
N GLN A 191 -0.28 -21.63 -7.21
CA GLN A 191 0.23 -22.22 -8.45
C GLN A 191 1.26 -23.33 -8.17
N ALA A 192 2.10 -23.16 -7.14
CA ALA A 192 3.06 -24.17 -6.71
C ALA A 192 2.41 -25.45 -6.17
N LYS A 193 1.14 -25.40 -5.73
CA LYS A 193 0.35 -26.52 -5.21
C LYS A 193 -0.58 -27.16 -6.25
N GLY A 194 -0.56 -26.68 -7.50
CA GLY A 194 -1.46 -27.09 -8.56
C GLY A 194 -2.59 -26.08 -8.77
N ALA A 195 -2.70 -25.56 -9.99
CA ALA A 195 -3.60 -24.47 -10.36
C ALA A 195 -5.10 -24.82 -10.20
N GLU A 196 -5.46 -26.10 -10.12
CA GLU A 196 -6.86 -26.56 -10.01
C GLU A 196 -7.60 -26.04 -8.77
N LYS A 197 -6.87 -25.59 -7.73
CA LYS A 197 -7.47 -25.08 -6.48
C LYS A 197 -7.72 -23.57 -6.47
N LEU A 198 -7.30 -22.82 -7.49
CA LEU A 198 -7.50 -21.36 -7.51
C LEU A 198 -8.96 -21.05 -7.86
N GLN A 199 -9.73 -20.62 -6.88
CA GLN A 199 -11.07 -20.10 -7.13
C GLN A 199 -10.95 -18.76 -7.86
N ASP A 200 -11.61 -18.66 -9.01
CA ASP A 200 -11.78 -17.44 -9.79
C ASP A 200 -10.46 -16.73 -10.20
N PRO A 201 -9.67 -17.34 -11.11
CA PRO A 201 -8.45 -16.71 -11.63
C PRO A 201 -8.74 -15.38 -12.35
N GLU A 202 -9.93 -15.21 -12.91
CA GLU A 202 -10.33 -14.02 -13.65
C GLU A 202 -10.55 -12.82 -12.72
N ALA A 203 -11.12 -13.02 -11.53
CA ALA A 203 -11.30 -11.95 -10.55
C ALA A 203 -9.97 -11.27 -10.16
N TYR A 204 -8.87 -12.01 -10.09
CA TYR A 204 -7.56 -11.41 -9.80
C TYR A 204 -7.06 -10.54 -10.96
N GLU A 205 -7.23 -10.97 -12.21
CA GLU A 205 -6.82 -10.18 -13.37
C GLU A 205 -7.68 -8.92 -13.52
N GLN A 206 -9.00 -9.04 -13.37
CA GLN A 206 -9.92 -7.89 -13.36
C GLN A 206 -9.57 -6.90 -12.24
N LEU A 207 -9.21 -7.40 -11.06
CA LEU A 207 -8.73 -6.58 -9.96
C LEU A 207 -7.46 -5.81 -10.32
N LEU A 208 -6.48 -6.46 -10.98
CA LEU A 208 -5.25 -5.80 -11.42
C LEU A 208 -5.52 -4.73 -12.48
N ASP A 209 -6.40 -5.01 -13.43
CA ASP A 209 -6.78 -4.07 -14.48
C ASP A 209 -7.41 -2.80 -13.89
N ARG A 210 -8.36 -2.96 -12.97
CA ARG A 210 -8.99 -1.84 -12.26
C ARG A 210 -8.01 -1.08 -11.37
N ALA A 211 -7.08 -1.79 -10.73
CA ALA A 211 -6.05 -1.13 -9.93
C ALA A 211 -5.14 -0.26 -10.79
N ARG A 212 -4.77 -0.72 -11.99
CA ARG A 212 -3.99 0.05 -12.96
C ARG A 212 -4.73 1.33 -13.37
N GLU A 213 -6.03 1.29 -13.58
CA GLU A 213 -6.83 2.49 -13.86
C GLU A 213 -6.68 3.54 -12.74
N ALA A 214 -6.72 3.11 -11.46
CA ALA A 214 -6.53 4.03 -10.33
C ALA A 214 -5.12 4.64 -10.30
N PHE A 215 -4.08 3.86 -10.66
CA PHE A 215 -2.71 4.37 -10.77
C PHE A 215 -2.55 5.35 -11.94
N GLU A 216 -3.17 5.08 -13.08
CA GLU A 216 -3.18 5.96 -14.25
C GLU A 216 -3.91 7.27 -13.96
N GLU A 217 -5.07 7.21 -13.29
CA GLU A 217 -5.80 8.39 -12.81
C GLU A 217 -4.88 9.26 -11.93
N ARG A 218 -4.20 8.65 -10.95
CA ARG A 218 -3.25 9.38 -10.08
C ARG A 218 -2.17 10.09 -10.89
N LEU A 219 -1.54 9.40 -11.85
CA LEU A 219 -0.47 9.98 -12.65
C LEU A 219 -0.96 11.14 -13.52
N ALA A 220 -2.14 11.01 -14.12
CA ALA A 220 -2.76 12.06 -14.91
C ALA A 220 -3.07 13.31 -14.05
N VAL A 221 -3.68 13.10 -12.88
CA VAL A 221 -4.03 14.20 -11.96
C VAL A 221 -2.80 14.93 -11.44
N ARG A 222 -1.74 14.21 -11.05
CA ARG A 222 -0.48 14.83 -10.60
C ARG A 222 0.08 15.80 -11.63
N ARG A 223 0.05 15.44 -12.92
CA ARG A 223 0.53 16.31 -14.01
C ARG A 223 -0.27 17.61 -14.08
N VAL A 224 -1.61 17.48 -14.11
CA VAL A 224 -2.53 18.63 -14.18
C VAL A 224 -2.35 19.55 -12.97
N LEU A 225 -2.24 18.98 -11.77
CA LEU A 225 -2.04 19.77 -10.55
C LEU A 225 -0.68 20.48 -10.54
N ALA A 226 0.41 19.81 -10.94
CA ALA A 226 1.72 20.44 -11.05
C ALA A 226 1.73 21.60 -12.04
N GLU A 227 1.09 21.46 -13.20
CA GLU A 227 0.94 22.52 -14.19
C GLU A 227 0.16 23.71 -13.62
N ARG A 228 -0.91 23.45 -12.87
CA ARG A 228 -1.72 24.47 -12.19
C ARG A 228 -0.97 25.21 -11.09
N MET A 229 -0.09 24.53 -10.36
CA MET A 229 0.68 25.09 -9.25
C MET A 229 1.85 25.97 -9.73
N ARG A 230 2.45 25.66 -10.89
CA ARG A 230 3.62 26.36 -11.42
C ARG A 230 3.44 27.88 -11.53
N PRO A 231 2.39 28.43 -12.17
CA PRO A 231 2.23 29.88 -12.26
C PRO A 231 1.98 30.53 -10.90
N GLN A 232 1.32 29.84 -9.96
CA GLN A 232 1.02 30.37 -8.63
C GLN A 232 2.30 30.54 -7.80
N LEU A 233 3.24 29.61 -7.92
CA LEU A 233 4.51 29.66 -7.18
C LEU A 233 5.59 30.47 -7.91
N CYS A 234 5.60 30.45 -9.25
CA CYS A 234 6.72 30.97 -10.05
C CYS A 234 6.40 32.14 -10.98
N GLY A 235 5.12 32.51 -11.15
CA GLY A 235 4.69 33.54 -12.09
C GLY A 235 5.10 34.98 -11.73
N ASN A 236 5.44 35.25 -10.46
CA ASN A 236 5.66 36.63 -9.98
C ASN A 236 7.09 37.16 -10.09
N ARG A 237 8.05 36.41 -10.66
CA ARG A 237 9.45 36.91 -10.78
C ARG A 237 9.64 37.93 -11.90
N SER A 238 8.77 37.96 -12.91
CA SER A 238 8.88 38.86 -14.06
C SER A 238 8.34 40.27 -13.79
N ALA A 239 7.39 40.42 -12.86
CA ALA A 239 6.78 41.70 -12.55
C ALA A 239 7.59 42.55 -11.56
N LYS A 240 8.40 41.93 -10.68
CA LYS A 240 9.11 42.63 -9.61
C LYS A 240 10.47 43.21 -10.00
N ARG A 241 11.03 42.85 -11.17
CA ARG A 241 12.29 43.45 -11.68
C ARG A 241 12.07 44.75 -12.46
N ILE A 242 10.84 45.07 -12.84
CA ILE A 242 10.54 46.30 -13.59
C ILE A 242 10.24 47.47 -12.64
N SER A 243 9.82 47.21 -11.39
CA SER A 243 9.54 48.26 -10.40
C SER A 243 10.78 48.84 -9.70
N ASP A 244 11.90 48.11 -9.64
CA ASP A 244 13.09 48.53 -8.88
C ASP A 244 14.18 49.17 -9.78
N GLY A 245 13.92 49.33 -11.08
CA GLY A 245 14.86 49.90 -12.06
C GLY A 245 14.57 51.32 -12.53
N GLY A 246 13.55 51.98 -11.98
CA GLY A 246 13.02 53.26 -12.47
C GLY A 246 13.18 54.41 -11.46
N THR A 247 14.40 54.76 -11.08
CA THR A 247 14.70 56.10 -10.56
C THR A 247 16.16 56.44 -10.83
N LYS A 248 16.39 57.08 -11.97
CA LYS A 248 17.47 58.03 -12.19
C LYS A 248 16.85 59.27 -12.81
#